data_AF-A0A522WXA2-F1
#
_entry.id   AF-A0A522WXA2-F1
#
_cell.length_a   1.000
_cell.length_b   1.000
_cell.length_c   1.000
_cell.angle_alpha   90.00
_cell.angle_beta   90.00
_cell.angle_gamma   90.00
#
_symmetry.space_group_name_H-M   'P 1'
#
loop_
_entity.id
_entity.type
_entity.pdbx_description
1 polymer ?
#
loop_
_entity_poly.entity_id
_entity_poly.type
_entity_poly.pdbx_seq_one_letter_code
_entity_poly.pdbx_strand_id
1 'polypeptide(L)'
;MAVPTKEDLEAAPDVLLEGSYCTAVEHFFKPESRDLIGRFLTSFVDSLIITPTELVHSAKYQKRLHDSGRVLMNAVDKIATMQARYKSESSAKRVKELHTLVSAASKKVWDDDKERPVPNMTPETFPAVI
;
A
#
# COMPACT_ATOMS: atom_id res chain seq x y z
N MET A 1 -1.46 -7.88 17.43
CA MET A 1 -0.84 -8.90 16.53
C MET A 1 0.66 -8.73 16.64
N ALA A 2 1.44 -9.81 16.63
CA ALA A 2 2.90 -9.73 16.80
C ALA A 2 3.53 -9.00 15.60
N VAL A 3 4.41 -8.03 15.86
CA VAL A 3 5.20 -7.36 14.82
C VAL A 3 6.07 -8.43 14.13
N PRO A 4 6.05 -8.57 12.80
CA PRO A 4 6.84 -9.57 12.11
C PRO A 4 8.32 -9.39 12.45
N THR A 5 8.97 -10.46 12.89
CA THR A 5 10.41 -10.45 13.18
C THR A 5 11.21 -10.33 11.87
N LYS A 6 12.49 -9.99 11.97
CA LYS A 6 13.38 -9.92 10.80
C LYS A 6 13.40 -11.23 10.01
N GLU A 7 13.29 -12.37 10.70
CA GLU A 7 13.21 -13.70 10.10
C GLU A 7 11.89 -13.92 9.36
N ASP A 8 10.76 -13.44 9.90
CA ASP A 8 9.44 -13.48 9.23
C ASP A 8 9.36 -12.59 7.97
N LEU A 9 10.17 -11.52 7.94
CA LEU A 9 10.29 -10.62 6.79
C LEU A 9 11.24 -11.19 5.73
N GLU A 10 12.30 -11.88 6.14
CA GLU A 10 13.24 -12.56 5.24
C GLU A 10 12.66 -13.86 4.67
N ALA A 11 11.75 -14.52 5.39
CA ALA A 11 11.00 -15.68 4.95
C ALA A 11 9.61 -15.33 4.38
N ALA A 12 9.42 -14.13 3.81
CA ALA A 12 8.23 -13.86 3.01
C ALA A 12 8.14 -14.98 1.95
N PRO A 13 7.12 -15.86 2.01
CA PRO A 13 7.11 -17.04 1.14
C PRO A 13 7.20 -16.54 -0.29
N ASP A 14 8.03 -17.15 -1.13
CA ASP A 14 8.27 -16.72 -2.52
C ASP A 14 6.95 -16.45 -3.27
N VAL A 15 5.90 -17.20 -2.93
CA VAL A 15 4.51 -17.02 -3.38
C VAL A 15 3.94 -15.62 -3.08
N LEU A 16 4.21 -15.07 -1.89
CA LEU A 16 3.82 -13.71 -1.52
C LEU A 16 4.56 -12.66 -2.36
N LEU A 17 5.87 -12.85 -2.59
CA LEU A 17 6.66 -11.93 -3.42
C LEU A 17 6.26 -11.99 -4.90
N GLU A 18 5.89 -13.17 -5.39
CA GLU A 18 5.35 -13.36 -6.73
C GLU A 18 4.01 -12.64 -6.91
N GLY A 19 3.05 -12.88 -6.01
CA GLY A 19 1.71 -12.28 -6.06
C GLY A 19 1.68 -10.77 -5.80
N SER A 20 2.65 -10.25 -5.06
CA SER A 20 2.78 -8.82 -4.72
C SER A 20 3.66 -8.02 -5.70
N TYR A 21 4.14 -8.64 -6.79
CA TYR A 21 4.94 -7.93 -7.79
C TYR A 21 4.08 -6.96 -8.62
N CYS A 22 4.01 -5.70 -8.17
CA CYS A 22 3.22 -4.66 -8.83
C CYS A 22 3.87 -4.15 -10.12
N THR A 23 3.17 -4.22 -11.25
CA THR A 23 3.56 -3.59 -12.53
C THR A 23 2.56 -2.54 -13.00
N ALA A 24 1.40 -2.48 -12.35
CA ALA A 24 0.31 -1.55 -12.62
C ALA A 24 -0.35 -1.12 -11.31
N VAL A 25 -1.08 -0.02 -11.33
CA VAL A 25 -1.72 0.55 -10.12
C VAL A 25 -2.75 -0.42 -9.53
N GLU A 26 -3.43 -1.19 -10.37
CA GLU A 26 -4.45 -2.16 -9.98
C GLU A 26 -3.88 -3.27 -9.09
N HIS A 27 -2.58 -3.53 -9.18
CA HIS A 27 -1.92 -4.56 -8.38
C HIS A 27 -1.83 -4.19 -6.89
N PHE A 28 -1.93 -2.91 -6.51
CA PHE A 28 -1.94 -2.51 -5.09
C PHE A 28 -3.20 -3.00 -4.35
N PHE A 29 -4.28 -3.30 -5.07
CA PHE A 29 -5.54 -3.78 -4.47
C PHE A 29 -5.55 -5.30 -4.25
N LYS A 30 -4.56 -6.03 -4.77
CA LYS A 30 -4.46 -7.48 -4.60
C LYS A 30 -4.19 -7.85 -3.13
N PRO A 31 -4.69 -9.01 -2.65
CA PRO A 31 -4.46 -9.46 -1.27
C PRO A 31 -2.97 -9.51 -0.88
N GLU A 32 -2.11 -10.01 -1.77
CA GLU A 32 -0.68 -10.21 -1.54
C GLU A 32 0.06 -8.87 -1.37
N SER A 33 -0.30 -7.87 -2.20
CA SER A 33 0.21 -6.50 -2.05
C SER A 33 -0.24 -5.87 -0.73
N ARG A 34 -1.50 -6.09 -0.34
CA ARG A 34 -2.03 -5.58 0.94
C ARG A 34 -1.37 -6.25 2.15
N ASP A 35 -0.96 -7.52 2.06
CA ASP A 35 -0.19 -8.18 3.11
C ASP A 35 1.20 -7.55 3.26
N LEU A 36 1.92 -7.30 2.16
CA LEU A 36 3.19 -6.56 2.22
C LEU A 36 3.02 -5.15 2.77
N ILE A 37 1.97 -4.42 2.36
CA ILE A 37 1.65 -3.10 2.92
C ILE A 37 1.46 -3.21 4.42
N GLY A 38 0.68 -4.18 4.91
CA GLY A 38 0.46 -4.42 6.34
C GLY A 38 1.77 -4.65 7.09
N ARG A 39 2.62 -5.54 6.59
CA ARG A 39 3.92 -5.86 7.24
C ARG A 39 4.85 -4.64 7.29
N PHE A 40 5.03 -3.93 6.17
CA PHE A 40 6.03 -2.86 6.07
C PHE A 40 5.54 -1.50 6.59
N LEU A 41 4.23 -1.32 6.70
CA LEU A 41 3.61 -0.11 7.25
C LEU A 41 2.87 -0.38 8.57
N THR A 42 3.16 -1.49 9.27
CA THR A 42 2.51 -1.90 10.53
C THR A 42 2.37 -0.72 11.51
N SER A 43 3.49 -0.06 11.84
CA SER A 43 3.48 1.05 12.78
C SER A 43 2.62 2.24 12.34
N PHE A 44 2.53 2.48 11.03
CA PHE A 44 1.71 3.56 10.48
C PHE A 44 0.22 3.21 10.56
N VAL A 45 -0.17 2.02 10.09
CA VAL A 45 -1.57 1.59 10.09
C VAL A 45 -2.10 1.40 11.50
N ASP A 46 -1.28 0.87 12.42
CA ASP A 46 -1.64 0.70 13.83
C ASP A 46 -1.83 2.05 14.53
N SER A 47 -0.97 3.04 14.26
CA SER A 47 -1.09 4.38 14.86
C SER A 47 -2.38 5.11 14.47
N LEU A 48 -2.97 4.73 13.34
CA LEU A 48 -4.21 5.30 12.83
C LEU A 48 -5.42 4.40 13.07
N ILE A 49 -5.20 3.17 13.58
CA ILE A 49 -6.23 2.14 13.78
C ILE A 49 -6.96 1.87 12.46
N ILE A 50 -6.18 1.61 11.40
CA ILE A 50 -6.69 1.30 10.06
C ILE A 50 -6.11 -0.01 9.55
N THR A 51 -6.74 -0.58 8.53
CA THR A 51 -6.25 -1.74 7.80
C THR A 51 -5.49 -1.33 6.52
N PRO A 52 -4.65 -2.23 5.96
CA PRO A 52 -4.05 -2.02 4.64
C PRO A 52 -5.09 -1.79 3.54
N THR A 53 -6.26 -2.43 3.64
CA THR A 53 -7.39 -2.22 2.72
C THR A 53 -7.90 -0.79 2.80
N GLU A 54 -8.15 -0.26 4.00
CA GLU A 54 -8.59 1.12 4.17
C GLU A 54 -7.53 2.11 3.68
N LEU A 55 -6.25 1.81 3.91
CA LEU A 55 -5.15 2.64 3.44
C LEU A 55 -5.17 2.78 1.91
N VAL A 56 -5.28 1.68 1.16
CA VAL A 56 -5.23 1.72 -0.32
C VAL A 56 -6.47 2.36 -0.96
N HIS A 57 -7.60 2.39 -0.25
CA HIS A 57 -8.86 2.95 -0.78
C HIS A 57 -9.20 4.36 -0.28
N SER A 58 -8.55 4.85 0.78
CA SER A 58 -8.87 6.15 1.38
C SER A 58 -7.91 7.25 0.95
N ALA A 59 -8.41 8.25 0.23
CA ALA A 59 -7.64 9.45 -0.11
C ALA A 59 -7.10 10.17 1.13
N LYS A 60 -7.86 10.19 2.23
CA LYS A 60 -7.44 10.74 3.53
C LYS A 60 -6.19 10.04 4.07
N TYR A 61 -6.17 8.70 4.08
CA TYR A 61 -5.03 7.95 4.61
C TYR A 61 -3.83 7.95 3.65
N GLN A 62 -4.08 7.95 2.33
CA GLN A 62 -3.02 8.15 1.33
C GLN A 62 -2.29 9.48 1.50
N LYS A 63 -3.03 10.59 1.72
CA LYS A 63 -2.42 11.91 2.01
C LYS A 63 -1.54 11.86 3.26
N ARG A 64 -2.05 11.29 4.36
CA ARG A 64 -1.28 11.14 5.61
C ARG A 64 -0.01 10.29 5.44
N LEU A 65 -0.07 9.22 4.67
CA LEU A 65 1.09 8.37 4.38
C LEU A 65 2.12 9.12 3.54
N HIS A 66 1.67 9.86 2.53
CA HIS A 66 2.51 10.69 1.69
C HIS A 66 3.22 11.77 2.52
N ASP A 67 2.49 12.44 3.42
CA ASP A 67 3.04 13.45 4.34
C ASP A 67 4.04 12.85 5.35
N SER A 68 3.93 11.55 5.62
CA SER A 68 4.88 10.81 6.48
C SER A 68 6.21 10.49 5.79
N GLY A 69 6.39 10.89 4.53
CA GLY A 69 7.64 10.97 3.77
C GLY A 69 8.55 9.74 3.92
N ARG A 70 9.45 9.79 4.92
CA ARG A 70 10.41 8.72 5.22
C ARG A 70 9.76 7.36 5.47
N VAL A 71 8.57 7.32 6.09
CA VAL A 71 7.87 6.07 6.36
C VAL A 71 7.53 5.35 5.06
N LEU A 72 6.92 6.07 4.12
CA LEU A 72 6.58 5.56 2.80
C LEU A 72 7.85 5.17 2.03
N MET A 73 8.85 6.06 1.98
CA MET A 73 10.08 5.81 1.23
C MET A 73 10.80 4.55 1.72
N ASN A 74 10.95 4.40 3.04
CA ASN A 74 11.62 3.24 3.63
C ASN A 74 10.87 1.94 3.34
N ALA A 75 9.53 1.95 3.34
CA ALA A 75 8.73 0.78 3.00
C ALA A 75 8.91 0.39 1.53
N VAL A 76 8.82 1.37 0.62
CA VAL A 76 9.01 1.17 -0.83
C VAL A 76 10.40 0.62 -1.14
N ASP A 77 11.46 1.21 -0.56
CA ASP A 77 12.84 0.79 -0.81
C ASP A 77 13.09 -0.66 -0.35
N LYS A 78 12.57 -1.04 0.82
CA LYS A 78 12.69 -2.41 1.34
C LYS A 78 11.93 -3.40 0.46
N ILE A 79 10.67 -3.12 0.13
CA ILE A 79 9.84 -4.00 -0.71
C ILE A 79 10.47 -4.16 -2.10
N ALA A 80 10.89 -3.06 -2.74
CA ALA A 80 11.52 -3.10 -4.05
C ALA A 80 12.83 -3.88 -4.04
N THR A 81 13.64 -3.74 -2.98
CA THR A 81 14.89 -4.51 -2.85
C THR A 81 14.61 -6.00 -2.72
N MET A 82 13.60 -6.41 -1.95
CA MET A 82 13.20 -7.82 -1.85
C MET A 82 12.67 -8.36 -3.17
N GLN A 83 11.80 -7.62 -3.85
CA GLN A 83 11.28 -8.00 -5.18
C GLN A 83 12.39 -8.15 -6.21
N ALA A 84 13.35 -7.24 -6.20
CA ALA A 84 14.48 -7.29 -7.12
C ALA A 84 15.39 -8.50 -6.89
N ARG A 85 15.65 -8.83 -5.62
CA ARG A 85 16.41 -10.04 -5.25
C ARG A 85 15.69 -11.31 -5.69
N TYR A 86 14.38 -11.39 -5.43
CA TYR A 86 13.54 -12.52 -5.82
C TYR A 86 13.54 -12.75 -7.34
N LYS A 87 13.43 -11.68 -8.14
CA LYS A 87 13.46 -11.77 -9.61
C LYS A 87 14.85 -11.71 -10.24
N SER A 88 15.92 -11.66 -9.44
CA SER A 88 17.29 -11.51 -9.92
C SER A 88 17.48 -10.31 -10.88
N GLU A 89 16.87 -9.17 -10.55
CA GLU A 89 16.94 -7.93 -11.32
C GLU A 89 17.63 -6.79 -10.56
N SER A 90 17.81 -5.64 -11.22
CA SER A 90 18.44 -4.47 -10.60
C SER A 90 17.55 -3.84 -9.54
N SER A 91 18.00 -3.85 -8.28
CA SER A 91 17.29 -3.18 -7.17
C SER A 91 17.10 -1.69 -7.42
N ALA A 92 18.11 -1.00 -7.99
CA ALA A 92 18.01 0.43 -8.28
C ALA A 92 16.93 0.73 -9.33
N LYS A 93 16.78 -0.13 -10.34
CA LYS A 93 15.70 -0.03 -11.33
C LYS A 93 14.35 -0.25 -10.65
N ARG A 94 14.24 -1.32 -9.86
CA ARG A 94 12.96 -1.69 -9.23
C ARG A 94 12.47 -0.68 -8.21
N VAL A 95 13.37 -0.08 -7.42
CA VAL A 95 13.05 1.01 -6.49
C VAL A 95 12.41 2.18 -7.22
N LYS A 96 13.03 2.64 -8.31
CA LYS A 96 12.51 3.76 -9.13
C LYS A 96 11.13 3.44 -9.72
N GLU A 97 10.96 2.23 -10.25
CA GLU A 97 9.66 1.77 -10.75
C GLU A 97 8.59 1.78 -9.67
N LEU A 98 8.89 1.23 -8.49
CA LEU A 98 7.91 1.12 -7.42
C LEU A 98 7.52 2.49 -6.84
N HIS A 99 8.47 3.42 -6.69
CA HIS A 99 8.16 4.81 -6.33
C HIS A 99 7.26 5.50 -7.37
N THR A 100 7.51 5.26 -8.65
CA THR A 100 6.69 5.79 -9.73
C THR A 100 5.26 5.22 -9.66
N LEU A 101 5.13 3.92 -9.45
CA LEU A 101 3.83 3.24 -9.30
C LEU A 101 3.06 3.73 -8.07
N VAL A 102 3.73 3.88 -6.92
CA VAL A 102 3.11 4.39 -5.68
C VAL A 102 2.60 5.83 -5.87
N SER A 103 3.38 6.66 -6.56
CA SER A 103 2.98 8.04 -6.87
C SER A 103 1.75 8.07 -7.79
N ALA A 104 1.72 7.21 -8.81
CA ALA A 104 0.57 7.06 -9.70
C ALA A 104 -0.68 6.53 -8.96
N ALA A 105 -0.50 5.57 -8.06
CA ALA A 105 -1.59 5.02 -7.25
C ALA A 105 -2.18 6.07 -6.30
N SER A 106 -1.32 6.83 -5.61
CA SER A 106 -1.75 7.92 -4.72
C SER A 106 -2.57 8.96 -5.50
N LYS A 107 -2.06 9.37 -6.67
CA LYS A 107 -2.76 10.30 -7.55
C LYS A 107 -4.13 9.78 -7.98
N LYS A 108 -4.21 8.51 -8.43
CA LYS A 108 -5.48 7.89 -8.83
C LYS A 108 -6.52 7.95 -7.72
N VAL A 109 -6.15 7.61 -6.48
CA VAL A 109 -7.07 7.64 -5.34
C VAL A 109 -7.54 9.06 -5.03
N TRP A 110 -6.68 10.07 -5.18
CA TRP A 110 -7.07 11.47 -4.99
C TRP A 110 -7.97 12.00 -6.10
N ASP A 111 -7.70 11.61 -7.35
CA ASP A 111 -8.54 11.96 -8.50
C ASP A 111 -9.93 11.28 -8.35
N ASP A 112 -9.97 10.01 -7.97
CA ASP A 112 -11.22 9.27 -7.69
C ASP A 112 -12.04 9.94 -6.56
N ASP A 113 -11.41 10.37 -5.47
CA ASP A 113 -12.07 11.07 -4.34
C ASP A 113 -12.61 12.43 -4.75
N LYS A 114 -11.95 13.11 -5.69
CA LYS A 114 -12.41 14.38 -6.25
C LYS A 114 -13.60 14.20 -7.19
N GLU A 115 -13.57 13.18 -8.05
CA GLU A 115 -14.63 12.90 -9.02
C GLU A 115 -15.86 12.25 -8.39
N ARG A 116 -15.63 11.38 -7.40
CA ARG A 116 -16.65 10.58 -6.71
C ARG A 116 -16.41 10.63 -5.20
N PRO A 117 -16.71 11.78 -4.56
CA PRO A 117 -16.53 11.91 -3.13
C PRO A 117 -17.39 10.88 -2.39
N VAL A 118 -16.83 10.28 -1.35
CA VAL A 118 -17.57 9.34 -0.51
C VAL A 118 -18.76 10.08 0.13
N PRO A 119 -20.00 9.59 -0.04
CA PRO A 119 -21.17 10.22 0.54
C PRO A 119 -21.04 10.31 2.06
N ASN A 120 -21.45 11.45 2.63
CA ASN A 120 -21.51 11.58 4.08
C ASN A 120 -22.70 10.74 4.58
N MET A 121 -22.41 9.63 5.27
CA MET A 121 -23.42 8.69 5.78
C MET A 121 -24.08 9.26 7.03
N THR A 122 -25.24 9.88 6.87
CA THR A 122 -26.18 10.23 7.96
C THR A 122 -27.38 9.27 7.95
N PRO A 123 -28.18 9.19 9.04
CA PRO A 123 -29.41 8.40 9.05
C PRO A 123 -30.37 8.75 7.91
N GLU A 124 -30.36 9.99 7.45
CA GLU A 124 -31.22 10.49 6.37
C GLU A 124 -30.71 10.12 4.99
N THR A 125 -29.39 10.02 4.80
CA THR A 125 -28.79 9.67 3.50
C THR A 125 -28.65 8.17 3.30
N PHE A 126 -28.64 7.37 4.38
CA PHE A 126 -28.48 5.91 4.30
C PHE A 126 -29.52 5.22 3.40
N PRO A 127 -30.83 5.57 3.43
CA PRO A 127 -31.82 4.97 2.54
C PRO A 127 -31.62 5.27 1.05
N ALA A 128 -30.84 6.29 0.70
CA ALA A 128 -30.60 6.69 -0.70
C ALA A 128 -29.46 5.91 -1.38
N VAL A 129 -28.79 5.03 -0.63
CA VAL A 129 -27.59 4.28 -1.09
C VAL A 129 -27.86 2.76 -1.19
N ILE A 130 -29.05 2.29 -0.79
CA ILE A 130 -29.47 0.87 -0.82
C ILE A 130 -30.33 0.59 -2.06
#